data_AF-A0A1A8DU80-F1
#
_entry.id   AF-A0A1A8DU80-F1
#
_cell.length_a   1.000
_cell.length_b   1.000
_cell.length_c   1.000
_cell.angle_alpha   90.00
_cell.angle_beta   90.00
_cell.angle_gamma   90.00
#
_symmetry.space_group_name_H-M   'P 1'
#
loop_
_entity.id
_entity.type
_entity.pdbx_description
1 polymer ?
#
loop_
_entity_poly.entity_id
_entity_poly.type
_entity_poly.pdbx_seq_one_letter_code
_entity_poly.pdbx_strand_id
1 'polypeptide(L)' 'SFSSVTPTTCALDPIPTRFFKQFYDSFRDELFTMMNCSLQTGVFPAAFKRAVVRPLLKTNNLDFNDLNNCRPVSNLPF' A
#
# COMPACT_ATOMS: atom_id res chain seq x y z
N SER A 1 -4.79 -12.81 -13.25
CA SER A 1 -5.11 -13.45 -11.96
C SER A 1 -4.24 -12.82 -10.88
N PHE A 2 -4.76 -12.57 -9.68
CA PHE A 2 -3.98 -12.06 -8.52
C PHE A 2 -2.76 -12.94 -8.14
N SER A 3 -2.61 -14.11 -8.77
CA SER A 3 -1.55 -15.08 -8.53
C SER A 3 -0.17 -14.70 -9.10
N SER A 4 -0.06 -13.75 -10.04
CA SER A 4 1.25 -13.40 -10.64
C SER A 4 2.03 -12.30 -9.89
N VAL A 5 1.41 -11.67 -8.89
CA VAL A 5 2.02 -10.57 -8.12
C VAL A 5 2.38 -11.04 -6.72
N THR A 6 3.64 -10.83 -6.33
CA THR A 6 4.12 -11.07 -4.95
C THR A 6 3.30 -10.21 -3.98
N PRO A 7 2.55 -10.81 -3.03
CA PRO A 7 1.76 -10.03 -2.10
C PRO A 7 2.67 -9.29 -1.13
N THR A 8 2.55 -7.97 -1.09
CA THR A 8 3.14 -7.11 -0.06
C THR A 8 2.05 -6.72 0.93
N THR A 9 2.41 -6.57 2.20
CA THR A 9 1.52 -6.06 3.26
C THR A 9 2.17 -4.87 3.94
N CYS A 10 1.37 -3.85 4.19
CA CYS A 10 1.71 -2.65 4.92
C CYS A 10 1.15 -2.70 6.34
N ALA A 11 1.77 -2.00 7.29
CA ALA A 11 1.27 -1.90 8.66
C ALA A 11 -0.06 -1.12 8.78
N LEU A 12 -0.46 -0.40 7.72
CA LEU A 12 -1.75 0.30 7.65
C LEU A 12 -2.87 -0.56 7.05
N ASP A 13 -2.54 -1.75 6.53
CA ASP A 13 -3.55 -2.63 5.95
C ASP A 13 -4.43 -3.19 7.07
N PRO A 14 -5.77 -3.16 6.93
CA PRO A 14 -6.67 -3.67 7.96
C PRO A 14 -6.58 -5.20 8.12
N ILE A 15 -6.14 -5.89 7.06
CA ILE A 15 -5.88 -7.32 7.04
C ILE A 15 -4.67 -7.63 6.15
N PRO A 16 -3.89 -8.68 6.45
CA PRO A 16 -2.78 -9.06 5.57
C PRO A 16 -3.27 -9.41 4.17
N THR A 17 -2.51 -8.99 3.16
CA THR A 17 -2.82 -9.11 1.72
C THR A 17 -3.07 -10.55 1.31
N ARG A 18 -2.39 -11.52 1.95
CA ARG A 18 -2.62 -12.95 1.72
C ARG A 18 -4.05 -13.36 2.07
N PHE A 19 -4.57 -12.90 3.20
CA PHE A 19 -5.95 -13.17 3.61
C PHE A 19 -6.94 -12.39 2.75
N PHE A 20 -6.64 -11.13 2.43
CA PHE A 20 -7.47 -10.36 1.53
C PHE A 20 -7.67 -11.06 0.17
N LYS A 21 -6.60 -11.60 -0.42
CA LYS A 21 -6.69 -12.39 -1.67
C LYS A 21 -7.56 -13.64 -1.52
N GLN A 22 -7.52 -14.31 -0.36
CA GLN A 22 -8.32 -15.51 -0.10
C GLN A 22 -9.82 -15.21 0.00
N PHE A 23 -10.19 -14.04 0.51
CA PHE A 23 -11.58 -13.62 0.70
C PHE A 23 -12.02 -12.55 -0.31
N TYR A 24 -11.25 -12.32 -1.37
CA TYR A 24 -11.50 -11.23 -2.32
C TYR A 24 -12.91 -11.30 -2.91
N ASP A 25 -13.35 -12.50 -3.29
CA ASP A 25 -14.69 -12.70 -3.87
C ASP A 25 -15.81 -12.31 -2.90
N SER A 26 -15.58 -12.40 -1.58
CA SER A 26 -16.55 -11.99 -0.55
C SER A 26 -16.65 -10.47 -0.37
N PHE A 27 -15.66 -9.71 -0.84
CA PHE A 27 -15.64 -8.23 -0.73
C PHE A 27 -15.67 -7.55 -2.10
N ARG A 28 -15.80 -8.34 -3.17
CA ARG A 28 -15.60 -7.89 -4.54
C ARG A 28 -16.56 -6.75 -4.88
N ASP A 29 -17.84 -6.93 -4.60
CA ASP A 29 -18.87 -5.98 -4.99
C ASP A 29 -18.74 -4.67 -4.21
N GLU A 30 -18.45 -4.75 -2.91
CA GLU A 30 -18.22 -3.56 -2.06
C GLU A 30 -17.00 -2.76 -2.53
N LEU A 31 -15.91 -3.45 -2.90
CA LEU A 31 -14.72 -2.81 -3.48
C LEU A 31 -15.04 -2.11 -4.80
N PHE A 32 -15.80 -2.77 -5.68
CA PHE A 32 -16.24 -2.17 -6.94
C PHE A 32 -17.10 -0.92 -6.71
N THR A 33 -18.05 -0.97 -5.78
CA THR A 33 -18.88 0.18 -5.43
C THR A 33 -18.05 1.34 -4.89
N MET A 34 -17.11 1.07 -3.96
CA MET A 34 -16.24 2.11 -3.41
C MET A 34 -15.35 2.77 -4.48
N MET A 35 -14.78 1.99 -5.40
CA MET A 35 -13.97 2.51 -6.49
C MET A 35 -14.80 3.35 -7.46
N ASN A 36 -15.97 2.85 -7.88
CA ASN A 36 -16.85 3.57 -8.78
C ASN A 36 -17.34 4.89 -8.16
N CYS A 37 -17.70 4.88 -6.88
CA CYS A 37 -18.08 6.10 -6.15
C CYS A 37 -16.91 7.11 -6.14
N SER A 38 -15.69 6.65 -5.87
CA SER A 38 -14.50 7.50 -5.85
C SER A 38 -14.21 8.12 -7.22
N LEU A 39 -14.35 7.33 -8.30
CA LEU A 39 -14.15 7.80 -9.67
C LEU A 39 -15.23 8.79 -10.13
N GLN A 40 -16.49 8.55 -9.77
CA GLN A 40 -17.60 9.43 -10.13
C GLN A 40 -17.56 10.76 -9.37
N THR A 41 -17.22 10.72 -8.08
CA THR A 41 -17.21 11.91 -7.22
C THR A 41 -15.87 12.66 -7.23
N GLY A 42 -14.79 12.01 -7.66
CA GLY A 42 -13.42 12.51 -7.51
C GLY A 42 -12.90 12.46 -6.07
N VAL A 43 -13.63 11.86 -5.13
CA VAL A 43 -13.29 11.84 -3.70
C VAL A 43 -12.90 10.43 -3.27
N PHE A 44 -11.64 10.27 -2.88
CA PHE A 44 -11.14 9.02 -2.29
C PHE A 44 -11.14 9.09 -0.76
N PRO A 45 -11.48 7.98 -0.07
CA PRO A 45 -11.33 7.87 1.38
C PRO A 45 -9.91 8.23 1.83
N ALA A 46 -9.79 8.95 2.95
CA ALA A 46 -8.48 9.32 3.50
C ALA A 46 -7.58 8.09 3.73
N ALA A 47 -8.18 6.95 4.09
CA ALA A 47 -7.47 5.69 4.27
C ALA A 47 -6.67 5.25 3.02
N PHE A 48 -7.21 5.48 1.82
CA PHE A 48 -6.58 5.09 0.55
C PHE A 48 -5.44 6.03 0.13
N LYS A 49 -5.30 7.18 0.79
CA LYS A 49 -4.25 8.18 0.52
C LYS A 49 -3.08 8.11 1.50
N ARG A 50 -3.11 7.17 2.46
CA ARG A 50 -2.07 7.05 3.48
C ARG A 50 -1.01 6.02 3.07
N ALA A 51 0.23 6.35 3.38
CA ALA A 51 1.38 5.46 3.20
C ALA A 51 2.25 5.50 4.46
N VAL A 52 2.85 4.36 4.82
CA VAL A 52 3.98 4.35 5.77
C VAL A 52 5.25 4.63 4.99
N VAL A 53 5.90 5.74 5.31
CA VAL A 53 7.21 6.08 4.75
C VAL A 53 8.28 5.50 5.67
N ARG A 54 9.13 4.62 5.12
CA ARG A 54 10.28 4.07 5.83
C ARG A 54 11.56 4.64 5.21
N PRO A 55 12.43 5.30 5.99
CA PRO A 55 13.75 5.67 5.51
C PRO A 55 14.57 4.42 5.24
N LEU A 56 15.16 4.32 4.05
CA LEU A 56 16.13 3.28 3.70
C LEU A 56 17.45 3.93 3.30
N LEU A 57 18.58 3.36 3.71
CA LEU A 57 19.89 3.87 3.30
C LEU A 57 20.04 3.81 1.78
N LYS A 58 20.67 4.85 1.20
CA LYS A 58 20.99 4.92 -0.23
C LYS A 58 22.04 3.89 -0.63
N THR A 59 23.01 3.63 0.25
CA THR A 59 24.03 2.60 0.08
C THR A 59 24.39 1.97 1.42
N ASN A 60 24.93 0.76 1.36
CA ASN A 60 25.47 0.06 2.52
C ASN A 60 26.76 0.80 2.94
N ASN A 61 26.93 1.07 4.24
CA ASN A 61 28.05 1.81 4.87
C ASN A 61 27.85 3.33 5.14
N LEU A 62 26.63 3.86 5.03
CA LEU A 62 26.32 5.22 5.51
C LEU A 62 25.68 5.21 6.90
N ASP A 63 25.85 6.30 7.65
CA ASP A 63 25.20 6.51 8.94
C ASP A 63 23.69 6.76 8.76
N PHE A 64 22.87 6.03 9.53
CA PHE A 64 21.41 6.13 9.53
C PHE A 64 20.91 7.39 10.25
N ASN A 65 21.73 8.01 11.10
CA ASN A 65 21.37 9.25 11.80
C ASN A 65 21.43 10.48 10.90
N ASP A 66 22.17 10.42 9.78
CA ASP A 66 22.17 11.48 8.77
C ASP A 66 21.07 11.21 7.74
N LEU A 67 19.99 11.98 7.83
CA LEU A 67 18.82 11.86 6.96
C LEU A 67 19.16 12.06 5.47
N ASN A 68 20.25 12.76 5.12
CA ASN A 68 20.69 12.90 3.73
C ASN A 68 21.12 11.58 3.11
N ASN A 69 21.48 10.59 3.93
CA ASN A 69 21.90 9.26 3.48
C ASN A 69 20.72 8.31 3.27
N CYS A 70 19.53 8.68 3.73
CA CYS A 70 18.32 7.89 3.55
C CYS A 70 17.53 8.37 2.32
N ARG A 71 16.82 7.46 1.68
CA ARG A 71 15.74 7.76 0.73
C ARG A 71 14.40 7.36 1.35
N PRO A 72 13.35 8.18 1.18
CA PRO A 72 12.01 7.79 1.60
C PRO A 72 11.49 6.69 0.67
N VAL A 73 11.03 5.58 1.24
CA VAL A 73 10.36 4.52 0.47
C VAL A 73 8.98 4.26 1.07
N SER A 74 7.95 4.34 0.24
CA SER A 74 6.61 3.84 0.56
C SER A 74 6.45 2.42 0.00
N ASN A 75 5.79 1.54 0.75
CA ASN A 75 5.42 0.20 0.26
C ASN A 75 4.27 0.22 -0.77
N LEU A 76 3.89 1.40 -1.27
CA LEU A 76 2.90 1.51 -2.33
C LEU A 76 3.59 1.22 -3.67
N PRO A 77 3.11 0.26 -4.47
CA PRO A 77 3.48 0.21 -5.88
C PRO A 77 3.03 1.52 -6.54
N PHE A 78 3.90 2.10 -7.37
CA PHE A 78 3.57 3.25 -8.21
C PHE A 78 2.51 2.88 -9.25
#